data_AF-A0A2V8RL09-F1
#
_entry.id   AF-A0A2V8RL09-F1
#
_cell.length_a   1.000
_cell.length_b   1.000
_cell.length_c   1.000
_cell.angle_alpha   90.00
_cell.angle_beta   90.00
_cell.angle_gamma   90.00
#
_symmetry.space_group_name_H-M   'P 1'
#
loop_
_entity.id
_entity.type
_entity.pdbx_description
1 polymer ?
#
loop_
_entity_poly.entity_id
_entity_poly.type
_entity_poly.pdbx_seq_one_letter_code
_entity_poly.pdbx_strand_id
1 'polypeptide(L)'
;MIDLDLKYKRLRNFFQLCESPLEQRFLFYVLDYNPHRCAHCTTGYDPVYKCPAIKCTHWDIEAYPDFGVKIIAQHPVDGGRYRTDFLFELTRDTYTTDDGEQPVRLSRSEVFARLVVELDGHDFHERAKEQARRDRPRDRCLTALGFTVFRFTGSELYRHPFRVADEVETFLAQAMRRAEAGQLLPTAQSQSGLLTNIKLVTTFFKRPYGRKNLHGY
;
A
#
# COMPACT_ATOMS: atom_id res chain seq x y z
N MET A 1 -8.69 24.46 9.61
CA MET A 1 -8.03 23.81 10.75
C MET A 1 -8.25 22.31 10.59
N ILE A 2 -7.21 21.53 10.32
CA ILE A 2 -7.36 20.06 10.23
C ILE A 2 -7.68 19.59 11.64
N ASP A 3 -8.82 18.91 11.80
CA ASP A 3 -9.15 18.23 13.04
C ASP A 3 -8.11 17.13 13.28
N LEU A 4 -7.10 17.45 14.09
CA LEU A 4 -6.01 16.56 14.46
C LEU A 4 -6.58 15.27 15.07
N ASP A 5 -7.64 15.36 15.87
CA ASP A 5 -8.29 14.20 16.49
C ASP A 5 -8.90 13.27 15.43
N LEU A 6 -9.54 13.82 14.38
CA LEU A 6 -10.03 13.02 13.26
C LEU A 6 -8.90 12.37 12.46
N LYS A 7 -7.78 13.07 12.22
CA LYS A 7 -6.61 12.50 11.53
C LYS A 7 -6.02 11.33 12.33
N TYR A 8 -5.79 11.52 13.64
CA TYR A 8 -5.27 10.47 14.52
C TYR A 8 -6.23 9.28 14.61
N LYS A 9 -7.54 9.51 14.75
CA LYS A 9 -8.55 8.45 14.76
C LYS A 9 -8.51 7.60 13.49
N ARG A 10 -8.41 8.23 12.31
CA ARG A 10 -8.37 7.48 11.04
C ARG A 10 -7.08 6.70 10.87
N LEU A 11 -5.94 7.28 11.25
CA LEU A 11 -4.66 6.57 11.22
C LEU A 11 -4.70 5.37 12.18
N ARG A 12 -5.17 5.57 13.41
CA ARG A 12 -5.37 4.49 14.39
C ARG A 12 -6.28 3.39 13.83
N ASN A 13 -7.40 3.74 13.20
CA ASN A 13 -8.30 2.76 12.60
C ASN A 13 -7.63 1.96 11.47
N PHE A 14 -6.73 2.59 10.71
CA PHE A 14 -5.96 1.87 9.68
C PHE A 14 -4.96 0.90 10.31
N PHE A 15 -4.26 1.29 11.37
CA PHE A 15 -3.37 0.40 12.13
C PHE A 15 -4.12 -0.81 12.73
N GLN A 16 -5.41 -0.67 13.04
CA GLN A 16 -6.26 -1.77 13.50
C GLN A 16 -6.60 -2.79 12.39
N LEU A 17 -6.31 -2.49 11.11
CA LEU A 17 -6.43 -3.46 10.02
C LEU A 17 -5.24 -4.42 9.97
N CYS A 18 -4.11 -4.05 10.55
CA CYS A 18 -2.97 -4.95 10.73
C CYS A 18 -3.37 -6.08 11.68
N GLU A 19 -3.01 -7.31 11.36
CA GLU A 19 -3.40 -8.50 12.12
C GLU A 19 -2.37 -8.91 13.16
N SER A 20 -1.19 -8.29 13.14
CA SER A 20 -0.11 -8.58 14.07
C SER A 20 0.62 -7.31 14.54
N PRO A 21 1.25 -7.34 15.73
CA PRO A 21 2.16 -6.27 16.16
C PRO A 21 3.34 -6.08 15.19
N LEU A 22 3.74 -7.14 14.48
CA LEU A 22 4.80 -7.09 13.47
C LEU A 22 4.39 -6.20 12.29
N GLU A 23 3.18 -6.37 11.76
CA GLU A 23 2.61 -5.52 10.71
C GLU A 23 2.45 -4.06 11.15
N GLN A 24 1.95 -3.82 12.37
CA GLN A 24 1.84 -2.47 12.90
C GLN A 24 3.21 -1.79 13.01
N ARG A 25 4.23 -2.55 13.44
CA ARG A 25 5.60 -2.07 13.52
C ARG A 25 6.14 -1.73 12.14
N PHE A 26 5.99 -2.61 11.15
CA PHE A 26 6.40 -2.35 9.78
C PHE A 26 5.74 -1.09 9.23
N LEU A 27 4.42 -0.98 9.36
CA LEU A 27 3.68 0.19 8.90
C LEU A 27 4.16 1.48 9.58
N PHE A 28 4.44 1.44 10.88
CA PHE A 28 5.03 2.58 11.59
C PHE A 28 6.35 3.01 10.95
N TYR A 29 7.29 2.10 10.74
CA TYR A 29 8.59 2.45 10.17
C TYR A 29 8.51 2.88 8.71
N VAL A 30 7.57 2.36 7.92
CA VAL A 30 7.36 2.84 6.54
C VAL A 30 6.79 4.25 6.51
N LEU A 31 5.90 4.60 7.44
CA LEU A 31 5.30 5.93 7.51
C LEU A 31 6.20 6.99 8.17
N ASP A 32 7.09 6.55 9.06
CA ASP A 32 7.98 7.39 9.89
C ASP A 32 9.47 7.16 9.57
N TYR A 33 9.79 6.57 8.42
CA TYR A 33 11.15 6.11 8.08
C TYR A 33 12.20 7.24 8.20
N ASN A 34 11.81 8.46 7.82
CA ASN A 34 12.67 9.61 7.88
C ASN A 34 12.09 10.67 8.84
N PRO A 35 12.61 10.81 10.08
CA PRO A 35 12.12 11.80 11.03
C PRO A 35 12.36 13.26 10.59
N HIS A 36 13.19 13.48 9.56
CA HIS A 36 13.40 14.79 8.94
C HIS A 36 12.47 15.04 7.75
N ARG A 37 11.72 14.02 7.30
CA ARG A 37 10.78 14.13 6.19
C ARG A 37 9.45 13.47 6.57
N CYS A 38 8.54 14.25 7.14
CA CYS A 38 7.20 13.76 7.45
C CYS A 38 6.45 13.38 6.16
N ALA A 39 6.03 12.12 6.04
CA ALA A 39 5.15 11.73 4.96
C ALA A 39 3.80 12.46 5.08
N HIS A 40 3.38 13.15 4.01
CA HIS A 40 2.05 13.71 3.93
C HIS A 40 1.05 12.58 3.61
N CYS A 41 0.53 11.99 4.68
CA CYS A 41 -0.38 10.86 4.61
C CYS A 41 -1.83 11.31 4.78
N THR A 42 -2.69 10.86 3.87
CA THR A 42 -4.14 10.94 3.99
C THR A 42 -4.71 9.54 4.10
N THR A 43 -5.46 9.27 5.15
CA THR A 43 -6.24 8.04 5.31
C THR A 43 -7.65 8.23 4.78
N GLY A 44 -8.18 7.26 4.06
CA GLY A 44 -9.54 7.28 3.53
C GLY A 44 -9.95 5.93 2.96
N TYR A 45 -11.00 5.93 2.15
CA TYR A 45 -11.47 4.74 1.45
C TYR A 45 -11.07 4.81 -0.02
N ASP A 46 -10.43 3.76 -0.51
CA ASP A 46 -10.17 3.55 -1.92
C ASP A 46 -11.38 2.88 -2.57
N PRO A 47 -12.04 3.53 -3.54
CA PRO A 47 -13.23 3.00 -4.19
C PRO A 47 -12.95 1.96 -5.29
N VAL A 48 -11.71 1.87 -5.79
CA VAL A 48 -11.28 0.84 -6.74
C VAL A 48 -11.16 -0.48 -5.99
N TYR A 49 -10.41 -0.47 -4.89
CA TYR A 49 -10.20 -1.64 -4.04
C TYR A 49 -11.31 -1.86 -3.00
N LYS A 50 -12.21 -0.90 -2.87
CA LYS A 50 -13.35 -0.93 -1.94
C LYS A 50 -12.90 -1.15 -0.50
N CYS A 51 -11.85 -0.45 -0.09
CA CYS A 51 -11.16 -0.68 1.18
C CYS A 51 -10.65 0.59 1.84
N PRO A 52 -10.37 0.59 3.15
CA PRO A 52 -9.51 1.62 3.72
C PRO A 52 -8.11 1.59 3.10
N ALA A 53 -7.53 2.76 2.90
CA ALA A 53 -6.18 2.95 2.38
C ALA A 53 -5.51 4.16 3.04
N ILE A 54 -4.19 4.20 2.97
CA ILE A 54 -3.39 5.41 3.18
C ILE A 54 -2.86 5.85 1.84
N LYS A 55 -3.07 7.10 1.44
CA LYS A 55 -2.35 7.72 0.34
C LYS A 55 -1.26 8.59 0.93
N CYS A 56 -0.03 8.23 0.66
CA CYS A 56 1.17 8.96 1.02
C CYS A 56 1.62 9.73 -0.22
N THR A 57 1.75 11.05 -0.11
CA THR A 57 2.61 11.82 -1.00
C THR A 57 3.92 11.99 -0.24
N HIS A 58 4.80 11.01 -0.35
CA HIS A 58 6.14 11.01 0.26
C HIS A 58 7.11 10.11 -0.50
N TRP A 59 8.42 10.35 -0.27
CA TRP A 59 9.66 9.60 -0.55
C TRP A 59 10.73 10.41 -1.29
N ASP A 60 10.36 11.37 -2.13
CA ASP A 60 11.28 12.43 -2.61
C ASP A 60 10.45 13.54 -3.26
N ILE A 61 9.53 14.15 -2.49
CA ILE A 61 8.46 15.03 -3.00
C ILE A 61 9.03 16.20 -3.83
N GLU A 62 10.23 16.67 -3.52
CA GLU A 62 10.89 17.71 -4.33
C GLU A 62 11.26 17.20 -5.73
N ALA A 63 11.62 15.93 -5.86
CA ALA A 63 12.00 15.34 -7.14
C ALA A 63 10.79 14.81 -7.93
N TYR A 64 9.72 14.35 -7.27
CA TYR A 64 8.58 13.67 -7.91
C TYR A 64 7.20 14.08 -7.35
N PRO A 65 6.81 15.36 -7.44
CA PRO A 65 5.62 15.91 -6.77
C PRO A 65 4.29 15.30 -7.25
N ASP A 66 4.24 14.77 -8.48
CA ASP A 66 3.01 14.21 -9.06
C ASP A 66 2.75 12.75 -8.68
N PHE A 67 3.70 12.10 -8.03
CA PHE A 67 3.56 10.72 -7.57
C PHE A 67 2.96 10.65 -6.16
N GLY A 68 2.19 9.59 -5.95
CA GLY A 68 1.69 9.18 -4.66
C GLY A 68 1.68 7.67 -4.52
N VAL A 69 1.83 7.19 -3.29
CA VAL A 69 1.81 5.78 -2.95
C VAL A 69 0.56 5.48 -2.15
N LYS A 70 -0.26 4.54 -2.63
CA LYS A 70 -1.37 4.00 -1.83
C LYS A 70 -0.89 2.77 -1.08
N ILE A 71 -1.20 2.70 0.21
CA ILE A 71 -0.92 1.56 1.10
C ILE A 71 -2.26 0.98 1.52
N ILE A 72 -2.42 -0.32 1.30
CA ILE A 72 -3.61 -1.09 1.63
C ILE A 72 -3.17 -2.27 2.48
N ALA A 73 -3.66 -2.33 3.72
CA ALA A 73 -3.42 -3.47 4.61
C ALA A 73 -4.40 -4.60 4.27
N GLN A 74 -3.94 -5.85 4.40
CA GLN A 74 -4.78 -7.04 4.28
C GLN A 74 -5.54 -7.09 2.94
N HIS A 75 -4.84 -6.82 1.83
CA HIS A 75 -5.44 -6.72 0.50
C HIS A 75 -5.86 -8.10 -0.05
N PRO A 76 -7.14 -8.33 -0.39
CA PRO A 76 -7.59 -9.60 -0.95
C PRO A 76 -7.19 -9.74 -2.43
N VAL A 77 -6.66 -10.90 -2.79
CA VAL A 77 -6.20 -11.25 -4.14
C VAL A 77 -6.93 -12.52 -4.62
N ASP A 78 -7.11 -12.66 -5.94
CA ASP A 78 -7.75 -13.83 -6.57
C ASP A 78 -9.14 -14.12 -5.99
N GLY A 79 -10.03 -13.14 -6.05
CA GLY A 79 -11.38 -13.25 -5.49
C GLY A 79 -11.42 -13.39 -3.96
N GLY A 80 -10.32 -13.08 -3.27
CA GLY A 80 -10.19 -13.25 -1.81
C GLY A 80 -9.63 -14.61 -1.40
N ARG A 81 -9.18 -15.43 -2.35
CA ARG A 81 -8.48 -16.69 -2.06
C ARG A 81 -7.19 -16.47 -1.29
N TYR A 82 -6.48 -15.41 -1.60
CA TYR A 82 -5.28 -14.98 -0.89
C TYR A 82 -5.47 -13.60 -0.30
N ARG A 83 -4.66 -13.26 0.70
CA ARG A 83 -4.63 -11.93 1.27
C ARG A 83 -3.21 -11.57 1.65
N THR A 84 -2.76 -10.40 1.22
CA THR A 84 -1.41 -9.92 1.45
C THR A 84 -1.37 -9.00 2.65
N ASP A 85 -0.26 -8.97 3.41
CA ASP A 85 -0.18 -8.08 4.57
C ASP A 85 -0.27 -6.61 4.17
N PHE A 86 0.49 -6.21 3.14
CA PHE A 86 0.38 -4.89 2.53
C PHE A 86 0.46 -4.93 1.02
N LEU A 87 -0.33 -4.08 0.36
CA LEU A 87 -0.19 -3.68 -1.03
C LEU A 87 0.18 -2.20 -1.09
N PHE A 88 1.26 -1.91 -1.81
CA PHE A 88 1.71 -0.59 -2.19
C PHE A 88 1.42 -0.38 -3.69
N GLU A 89 0.65 0.64 -4.03
CA GLU A 89 0.38 1.05 -5.42
C GLU A 89 1.02 2.41 -5.68
N LEU A 90 2.04 2.44 -6.55
CA LEU A 90 2.64 3.68 -7.02
C LEU A 90 1.76 4.27 -8.11
N THR A 91 1.28 5.49 -7.86
CA THR A 91 0.37 6.22 -8.74
C THR A 91 0.94 7.57 -9.12
N ARG A 92 0.64 8.05 -10.33
CA ARG A 92 0.84 9.45 -10.72
C ARG A 92 -0.51 10.08 -11.00
N ASP A 93 -0.79 11.19 -10.34
CA ASP A 93 -2.03 11.91 -10.60
C ASP A 93 -1.98 12.55 -11.99
N THR A 94 -3.09 12.46 -12.72
CA THR A 94 -3.18 13.06 -14.06
C THR A 94 -3.79 14.45 -13.96
N TYR A 95 -3.29 15.36 -14.78
CA TYR A 95 -3.77 16.74 -14.88
C TYR A 95 -4.16 17.03 -16.33
N THR A 96 -5.13 17.91 -16.50
CA THR A 96 -5.44 18.51 -17.80
C THR A 96 -5.17 20.01 -17.73
N THR A 97 -4.66 20.56 -18.81
CA THR A 97 -4.51 22.00 -19.00
C THR A 97 -5.26 22.36 -20.28
N ASP A 98 -6.28 23.20 -20.16
CA ASP A 98 -6.79 23.91 -21.33
C ASP A 98 -5.89 25.15 -21.54
N ASP A 99 -5.66 25.53 -22.80
CA ASP A 99 -4.68 26.55 -23.18
C ASP A 99 -4.85 27.86 -22.38
N GLY A 100 -3.92 28.10 -21.45
CA GLY A 100 -3.87 29.32 -20.62
C GLY A 100 -4.48 29.19 -19.22
N GLU A 101 -5.05 28.04 -18.84
CA GLU A 101 -5.61 27.81 -17.50
C GLU A 101 -4.66 27.06 -16.56
N GLN A 102 -4.90 27.19 -15.24
CA GLN A 102 -4.16 26.42 -14.26
C GLN A 102 -4.46 24.91 -14.39
N PRO A 103 -3.46 24.02 -14.18
CA PRO A 103 -3.66 22.58 -14.30
C PRO A 103 -4.78 22.09 -13.37
N VAL A 104 -5.78 21.42 -13.94
CA VAL A 104 -6.87 20.80 -13.19
C VAL A 104 -6.55 19.34 -12.98
N ARG A 105 -6.48 18.92 -11.70
CA ARG A 105 -6.25 17.53 -11.33
C ARG A 105 -7.47 16.68 -11.68
N LEU A 106 -7.26 15.65 -12.49
CA LEU A 106 -8.30 14.70 -12.87
C LEU A 106 -8.61 13.73 -11.73
N SER A 107 -9.80 13.12 -11.79
CA SER A 107 -10.25 12.10 -10.83
C SER A 107 -9.57 10.73 -11.02
N ARG A 108 -8.60 10.62 -11.94
CA ARG A 108 -7.87 9.39 -12.25
C ARG A 108 -6.37 9.56 -12.03
N SER A 109 -5.72 8.45 -11.73
CA SER A 109 -4.27 8.33 -11.60
C SER A 109 -3.80 7.13 -12.40
N GLU A 110 -2.61 7.25 -12.96
CA GLU A 110 -1.89 6.18 -13.65
C GLU A 110 -1.18 5.30 -12.62
N VAL A 111 -1.21 3.97 -12.79
CA VAL A 111 -0.52 3.02 -11.91
C VAL A 111 0.77 2.54 -12.55
N PHE A 112 1.91 2.80 -11.91
CA PHE A 112 3.23 2.46 -12.44
C PHE A 112 3.83 1.20 -11.83
N ALA A 113 3.56 0.92 -10.56
CA ALA A 113 4.08 -0.25 -9.88
C ALA A 113 3.12 -0.73 -8.79
N ARG A 114 3.13 -2.04 -8.55
CA ARG A 114 2.44 -2.68 -7.42
C ARG A 114 3.40 -3.58 -6.67
N LEU A 115 3.64 -3.24 -5.41
CA LEU A 115 4.50 -3.99 -4.51
C LEU A 115 3.64 -4.60 -3.39
N VAL A 116 3.70 -5.91 -3.27
CA VAL A 116 3.18 -6.64 -2.12
C VAL A 116 4.30 -6.81 -1.12
N VAL A 117 4.00 -6.55 0.16
CA VAL A 117 4.89 -6.87 1.27
C VAL A 117 4.20 -7.88 2.17
N GLU A 118 4.90 -8.97 2.46
CA GLU A 118 4.49 -10.02 3.40
C GLU A 118 5.48 -10.06 4.57
N LEU A 119 4.96 -10.25 5.77
CA LEU A 119 5.71 -10.29 7.01
C LEU A 119 5.53 -11.65 7.66
N ASP A 120 6.57 -12.48 7.57
CA ASP A 120 6.55 -13.82 8.16
C ASP A 120 6.86 -13.76 9.65
N GLY A 121 5.81 -13.84 10.47
CA GLY A 121 5.90 -13.86 11.92
C GLY A 121 6.16 -15.24 12.52
N HIS A 122 6.25 -16.32 11.74
CA HIS A 122 6.41 -17.65 12.31
C HIS A 122 7.87 -17.96 12.68
N ASP A 123 8.03 -18.42 13.93
CA ASP A 123 9.25 -19.07 14.40
C ASP A 123 9.68 -20.17 13.42
N PHE A 124 10.95 -20.13 13.06
CA PHE A 124 11.64 -20.95 12.06
C PHE A 124 11.79 -22.43 12.48
N HIS A 125 10.78 -23.04 13.09
CA HIS A 125 10.83 -24.41 13.56
C HIS A 125 9.87 -25.31 12.76
N GLU A 126 10.47 -26.08 11.84
CA GLU A 126 10.00 -27.38 11.32
C GLU A 126 8.89 -27.47 10.25
N ARG A 127 8.64 -26.46 9.38
CA ARG A 127 7.65 -26.62 8.27
C ARG A 127 8.09 -26.19 6.86
N ALA A 128 9.39 -26.15 6.58
CA ALA A 128 9.93 -25.59 5.32
C ALA A 128 9.39 -26.21 4.02
N LYS A 129 9.18 -27.52 3.92
CA LYS A 129 8.76 -28.16 2.65
C LYS A 129 7.26 -28.01 2.35
N GLU A 130 6.41 -28.22 3.34
CA GLU A 130 4.96 -28.12 3.16
C GLU A 130 4.49 -26.66 3.04
N GLN A 131 5.12 -25.75 3.78
CA GLN A 131 4.87 -24.31 3.65
C GLN A 131 5.29 -23.81 2.26
N ALA A 132 6.47 -24.21 1.77
CA ALA A 132 6.90 -23.88 0.40
C ALA A 132 5.95 -24.43 -0.68
N ARG A 133 5.36 -25.62 -0.47
CA ARG A 133 4.38 -26.20 -1.40
C ARG A 133 3.08 -25.38 -1.45
N ARG A 134 2.63 -24.87 -0.30
CA ARG A 134 1.42 -24.02 -0.18
C ARG A 134 1.65 -22.60 -0.70
N ASP A 135 2.85 -22.06 -0.53
CA ASP A 135 3.17 -20.68 -0.93
C ASP A 135 3.45 -20.53 -2.43
N ARG A 136 3.99 -21.57 -3.10
CA ARG A 136 4.30 -21.51 -4.54
C ARG A 136 3.11 -21.13 -5.44
N PRO A 137 1.89 -21.71 -5.28
CA PRO A 137 0.72 -21.26 -6.03
C PRO A 137 0.37 -19.79 -5.78
N ARG A 138 0.51 -19.32 -4.54
CA ARG A 138 0.26 -17.93 -4.15
C ARG A 138 1.26 -17.00 -4.82
N ASP A 139 2.55 -17.30 -4.76
CA ASP A 139 3.60 -16.48 -5.38
C ASP A 139 3.40 -16.39 -6.90
N ARG A 140 3.11 -17.53 -7.55
CA ARG A 140 2.80 -17.54 -8.99
C ARG A 140 1.57 -16.70 -9.32
N CYS A 141 0.53 -16.75 -8.47
CA CYS A 141 -0.67 -15.93 -8.64
C CYS A 141 -0.32 -14.43 -8.54
N LEU A 142 0.44 -14.03 -7.52
CA LEU A 142 0.86 -12.64 -7.33
C LEU A 142 1.71 -12.16 -8.51
N THR A 143 2.70 -12.94 -8.94
CA THR A 143 3.53 -12.61 -10.10
C THR A 143 2.72 -12.53 -11.39
N ALA A 144 1.78 -13.46 -11.63
CA ALA A 144 0.93 -13.44 -12.81
C ALA A 144 0.01 -12.22 -12.89
N LEU A 145 -0.35 -11.65 -11.73
CA LEU A 145 -1.12 -10.40 -11.62
C LEU A 145 -0.23 -9.14 -11.72
N GLY A 146 1.07 -9.30 -11.92
CA GLY A 146 2.02 -8.19 -12.08
C GLY A 146 2.50 -7.58 -10.76
N PHE A 147 2.29 -8.24 -9.62
CA PHE A 147 2.83 -7.80 -8.34
C PHE A 147 4.32 -8.14 -8.22
N THR A 148 5.11 -7.16 -7.79
CA THR A 148 6.41 -7.43 -7.15
C THR A 148 6.14 -7.85 -5.71
N VAL A 149 6.83 -8.86 -5.19
CA VAL A 149 6.58 -9.40 -3.83
C VAL A 149 7.86 -9.33 -3.01
N PHE A 150 7.83 -8.61 -1.90
CA PHE A 150 8.85 -8.63 -0.87
C PHE A 150 8.35 -9.43 0.33
N ARG A 151 9.23 -10.28 0.88
CA ARG A 151 8.94 -11.08 2.06
C ARG A 151 10.01 -10.78 3.10
N PHE A 152 9.59 -10.32 4.27
CA PHE A 152 10.50 -10.07 5.38
C PHE A 152 10.15 -11.02 6.52
N THR A 153 11.17 -11.63 7.13
CA THR A 153 10.99 -12.36 8.36
C THR A 153 10.78 -11.40 9.52
N GLY A 154 10.10 -11.85 10.57
CA GLY A 154 9.99 -11.08 11.82
C GLY A 154 11.35 -10.67 12.36
N SER A 155 12.34 -11.57 12.27
CA SER A 155 13.70 -11.30 12.75
C SER A 155 14.39 -10.15 12.03
N GLU A 156 14.16 -9.99 10.73
CA GLU A 156 14.70 -8.88 9.94
C GLU A 156 14.06 -7.56 10.36
N LEU A 157 12.74 -7.53 10.49
CA LEU A 157 12.04 -6.32 10.92
C LEU A 157 12.38 -5.92 12.36
N TYR A 158 12.57 -6.89 13.26
CA TYR A 158 12.97 -6.60 14.65
C TYR A 158 14.39 -6.06 14.74
N ARG A 159 15.35 -6.65 14.02
CA ARG A 159 16.76 -6.26 14.08
C ARG A 159 17.06 -4.99 13.29
N HIS A 160 16.45 -4.84 12.12
CA HIS A 160 16.75 -3.77 11.17
C HIS A 160 15.48 -3.17 10.55
N PRO A 161 14.58 -2.59 11.37
CA PRO A 161 13.29 -2.08 10.87
C PRO A 161 13.44 -0.98 9.81
N PHE A 162 14.42 -0.10 9.98
CA PHE A 162 14.74 0.95 9.02
C PHE A 162 15.19 0.34 7.69
N ARG A 163 16.09 -0.64 7.69
CA ARG A 163 16.52 -1.32 6.44
C ARG A 163 15.34 -1.90 5.66
N VAL A 164 14.39 -2.54 6.36
CA VAL A 164 13.19 -3.09 5.73
C VAL A 164 12.33 -2.00 5.06
N ALA A 165 12.16 -0.86 5.72
CA ALA A 165 11.46 0.29 5.13
C ALA A 165 12.25 0.90 3.96
N ASP A 166 13.58 0.99 4.07
CA ASP A 166 14.49 1.48 3.02
C ASP A 166 14.39 0.67 1.72
N GLU A 167 14.28 -0.65 1.84
CA GLU A 167 14.14 -1.54 0.68
C GLU A 167 12.83 -1.25 -0.07
N VAL A 168 11.73 -1.00 0.66
CA VAL A 168 10.43 -0.62 0.10
C VAL A 168 10.49 0.77 -0.56
N GLU A 169 11.07 1.76 0.12
CA GLU A 169 11.28 3.10 -0.42
C GLU A 169 12.11 3.07 -1.69
N THR A 170 13.26 2.41 -1.65
CA THR A 170 14.21 2.35 -2.76
C THR A 170 13.55 1.76 -4.00
N PHE A 171 12.75 0.71 -3.83
CA PHE A 171 11.96 0.14 -4.93
C PHE A 171 11.00 1.18 -5.53
N LEU A 172 10.22 1.88 -4.70
CA LEU A 172 9.26 2.88 -5.15
C LEU A 172 9.96 4.07 -5.84
N ALA A 173 11.06 4.57 -5.28
CA ALA A 173 11.84 5.66 -5.84
C ALA A 173 12.51 5.28 -7.17
N GLN A 174 12.98 4.03 -7.32
CA GLN A 174 13.46 3.52 -8.61
C GLN A 174 12.33 3.43 -9.64
N ALA A 175 11.14 2.99 -9.24
CA ALA A 175 9.98 2.96 -10.13
C ALA A 175 9.56 4.38 -10.57
N MET A 176 9.54 5.36 -9.66
CA MET A 176 9.31 6.77 -9.98
C MET A 176 10.33 7.30 -10.99
N ARG A 177 11.63 7.08 -10.74
CA ARG A 177 12.72 7.46 -11.67
C ARG A 177 12.54 6.89 -13.06
N ARG A 178 12.20 5.60 -13.16
CA ARG A 178 11.98 4.94 -14.45
C ARG A 178 10.73 5.46 -15.15
N ALA A 179 9.66 5.77 -14.40
CA ALA A 179 8.44 6.34 -14.95
C ALA A 179 8.70 7.73 -15.55
N GLU A 180 9.41 8.60 -14.82
CA GLU A 180 9.80 9.93 -15.31
C GLU A 180 10.74 9.87 -16.52
N ALA A 181 11.67 8.91 -16.54
CA ALA A 181 12.52 8.67 -17.70
C ALA A 181 11.80 8.03 -18.90
N GLY A 182 10.48 7.77 -18.82
CA GLY A 182 9.71 7.10 -19.87
C GLY A 182 10.04 5.60 -20.04
N GLN A 183 10.77 5.01 -19.09
CA GLN A 183 11.24 3.62 -19.10
C GLN A 183 10.28 2.66 -18.38
N LEU A 184 9.26 3.20 -17.73
CA LEU A 184 8.19 2.43 -17.08
C LEU A 184 6.85 3.00 -17.53
N LEU A 185 6.08 2.20 -18.26
CA LEU A 185 4.76 2.59 -18.72
C LEU A 185 3.70 2.28 -17.66
N PRO A 186 2.61 3.05 -17.60
CA PRO A 186 1.51 2.76 -16.70
C PRO A 186 0.83 1.43 -17.09
N THR A 187 0.53 0.62 -16.07
CA THR A 187 -0.04 -0.73 -16.23
C THR A 187 -1.55 -0.76 -16.00
N ALA A 188 -2.10 0.27 -15.35
CA ALA A 188 -3.52 0.39 -15.04
C ALA A 188 -3.91 1.84 -14.77
N GLN A 189 -5.22 2.04 -14.60
CA GLN A 189 -5.81 3.28 -14.11
C GLN A 189 -6.38 3.04 -12.71
N SER A 190 -6.29 4.05 -11.85
CA SER A 190 -6.78 4.04 -10.47
C SER A 190 -7.53 5.35 -10.18
N GLN A 191 -8.33 5.40 -9.12
CA GLN A 191 -8.96 6.65 -8.71
C GLN A 191 -7.93 7.56 -8.05
N SER A 192 -7.95 8.85 -8.41
CA SER A 192 -7.14 9.88 -7.78
C SER A 192 -7.64 10.18 -6.37
N GLY A 193 -6.71 10.15 -5.41
CA GLY A 193 -6.99 10.42 -4.00
C GLY A 193 -7.74 9.29 -3.28
N LEU A 194 -8.27 9.61 -2.09
CA LEU A 194 -9.10 8.70 -1.28
C LEU A 194 -10.41 9.39 -0.90
N LEU A 195 -11.49 8.63 -0.78
CA LEU A 195 -12.76 9.12 -0.26
C LEU A 195 -12.65 9.31 1.25
N THR A 196 -12.69 10.56 1.69
CA THR A 196 -12.58 10.95 3.10
C THR A 196 -13.93 11.29 3.74
N ASN A 197 -14.98 11.44 2.93
CA ASN A 197 -16.33 11.78 3.41
C ASN A 197 -17.14 10.52 3.72
N ILE A 198 -17.52 10.34 4.99
CA ILE A 198 -18.21 9.13 5.46
C ILE A 198 -19.50 8.80 4.69
N LYS A 199 -20.25 9.81 4.21
CA LYS A 199 -21.48 9.59 3.41
C LYS A 199 -21.18 8.98 2.05
N LEU A 200 -20.07 9.38 1.43
CA LEU A 200 -19.62 8.77 0.16
C LEU A 200 -19.14 7.35 0.42
N VAL A 201 -18.37 7.15 1.49
CA VAL A 201 -17.82 5.84 1.85
C VAL A 201 -18.92 4.80 2.17
N THR A 202 -19.97 5.16 2.91
CA THR A 202 -21.08 4.25 3.25
C THR A 202 -21.84 3.73 2.02
N THR A 203 -21.84 4.49 0.93
CA THR A 203 -22.40 4.06 -0.36
C THR A 203 -21.67 2.84 -0.94
N PHE A 204 -20.38 2.67 -0.62
CA PHE A 204 -19.53 1.57 -1.11
C PHE A 204 -19.38 0.39 -0.13
N PHE A 205 -19.69 0.57 1.16
CA PHE A 205 -19.55 -0.45 2.21
C PHE A 205 -20.51 -1.66 2.12
N LYS A 206 -21.35 -1.78 1.08
CA LYS A 206 -22.31 -2.90 0.92
C LYS A 206 -21.68 -4.29 0.67
N ARG A 207 -20.36 -4.48 0.88
CA ARG A 207 -19.71 -5.81 0.85
C ARG A 207 -18.71 -5.95 2.00
N PRO A 208 -18.74 -7.06 2.76
CA PRO A 208 -17.91 -7.22 3.94
C PRO A 208 -16.46 -7.51 3.54
N TYR A 209 -15.54 -6.69 4.05
CA TYR A 209 -14.12 -7.04 4.13
C TYR A 209 -14.01 -8.32 4.98
N GLY A 210 -13.52 -9.40 4.37
CA GLY A 210 -13.50 -10.73 4.95
C GLY A 210 -12.64 -10.79 6.20
N ARG A 211 -13.27 -10.97 7.36
CA ARG A 211 -12.59 -11.44 8.57
C ARG A 211 -11.98 -12.81 8.26
N LYS A 212 -10.72 -13.03 8.65
CA LYS A 212 -10.12 -14.38 8.71
C LYS A 212 -11.08 -15.27 9.49
N ASN A 213 -11.60 -16.33 8.88
CA ASN A 213 -12.15 -17.44 9.65
C ASN A 213 -10.97 -18.04 10.43
N LEU A 214 -10.86 -17.69 11.70
CA LEU A 214 -9.96 -18.31 12.67
C LEU A 214 -10.46 -19.72 13.02
N HIS A 215 -10.78 -20.59 12.05
CA HIS A 215 -11.19 -21.96 12.33
C HIS A 215 -10.68 -22.91 11.23
N GLY A 216 -9.77 -23.81 11.63
CA GLY A 216 -9.50 -25.11 11.04
C GLY A 216 -8.64 -25.15 9.78
N TYR A 217 -7.39 -25.61 9.90
CA TYR A 217 -6.81 -26.80 9.23
C TYR A 217 -5.34 -26.95 9.64
#